data_AF-A0A2A8HR02-F1
#
_entry.id   AF-A0A2A8HR02-F1
#
_cell.length_a   1.000
_cell.length_b   1.000
_cell.length_c   1.000
_cell.angle_alpha   90.00
_cell.angle_beta   90.00
_cell.angle_gamma   90.00
#
_symmetry.space_group_name_H-M   'P 1'
#
loop_
_entity.id
_entity.type
_entity.pdbx_description
1 polymer ?
#
loop_
_entity_poly.entity_id
_entity_poly.type
_entity_poly.pdbx_seq_one_letter_code
_entity_poly.pdbx_strand_id
1 'polypeptide(L)' 'MLHDDARPTTGVQGGRVFAAPCLRIAGAAGEMPLNTIAEKILGLPQGRRPDKGMPFDEVPA' A
#
# COMPACT_ATOMS: atom_id res chain seq x y z
N MET A 1 30.40 22.10 18.55
CA MET A 1 29.31 22.21 17.57
C MET A 1 28.08 22.68 18.31
N LEU A 2 27.79 23.98 18.23
CA LEU A 2 26.60 24.59 18.83
C LEU A 2 25.36 24.04 18.12
N HIS A 3 24.42 23.48 18.89
CA HIS A 3 23.08 23.18 18.39
C HIS A 3 22.32 24.49 18.30
N ASP A 4 21.92 24.82 17.08
CA ASP A 4 21.14 25.98 16.70
C ASP A 4 19.66 25.56 16.74
N ASP A 5 18.99 25.84 17.86
CA ASP A 5 17.60 25.45 18.16
C ASP A 5 16.55 26.27 17.37
N ALA A 6 16.96 27.14 16.45
CA ALA A 6 16.06 28.00 15.69
C ALA A 6 15.49 27.36 14.41
N ARG A 7 15.89 26.12 14.07
CA ARG A 7 15.43 25.47 12.84
C ARG A 7 14.20 24.61 13.16
N PRO A 8 13.04 24.86 12.51
CA PRO A 8 11.95 23.92 12.62
C PRO A 8 12.46 22.57 12.08
N THR A 9 12.13 21.47 12.75
CA THR A 9 12.51 20.09 12.39
C THR A 9 11.89 19.62 11.05
N THR A 10 11.62 20.56 10.15
CA THR A 10 10.93 20.44 8.85
C THR A 10 11.59 19.45 7.90
N GLY A 11 12.85 19.07 8.12
CA GLY A 11 13.54 18.04 7.32
C GLY A 11 13.00 16.62 7.54
N VAL A 12 12.60 16.28 8.77
CA VAL A 12 12.08 14.93 9.10
C VAL A 12 10.63 14.81 8.65
N GLN A 13 9.81 15.83 8.87
CA GLN A 13 8.42 15.83 8.38
C GLN A 13 8.37 15.77 6.86
N GLY A 14 9.12 16.63 6.15
CA GLY A 14 9.15 16.65 4.67
C GLY A 14 9.58 15.30 4.07
N GLY A 15 10.67 14.71 4.58
CA GLY A 15 11.13 13.39 4.12
C GLY A 15 10.12 12.27 4.36
N ARG A 16 9.36 12.33 5.48
CA ARG A 16 8.31 11.35 5.79
C ARG A 16 7.11 11.44 4.85
N VAL A 17 6.70 12.64 4.41
CA VAL A 17 5.56 12.78 3.49
C VAL A 17 5.87 12.15 2.13
N PHE A 18 7.12 12.28 1.65
CA PHE A 18 7.54 11.67 0.39
C PHE A 18 7.86 10.17 0.52
N ALA A 19 8.40 9.72 1.65
CA ALA A 19 8.73 8.31 1.84
C ALA A 19 7.49 7.43 2.16
N ALA A 20 6.47 7.97 2.82
CA ALA A 20 5.31 7.19 3.27
C ALA A 20 4.49 6.53 2.13
N PRO A 21 4.24 7.19 0.98
CA PRO A 21 3.61 6.54 -0.17
C PRO A 21 4.48 5.41 -0.75
N CYS A 22 5.79 5.63 -0.86
CA CYS A 22 6.73 4.63 -1.35
C CYS A 22 6.73 3.38 -0.46
N LEU A 23 6.69 3.55 0.86
CA LEU A 23 6.59 2.45 1.81
C LEU A 23 5.27 1.66 1.68
N ARG A 24 4.15 2.29 1.33
CA ARG A 24 2.88 1.57 1.09
C ARG A 24 2.92 0.72 -0.17
N ILE A 25 3.56 1.23 -1.23
CA ILE A 25 3.72 0.54 -2.51
C ILE A 25 4.74 -0.62 -2.38
N ALA A 26 5.93 -0.32 -1.87
CA ALA A 26 7.01 -1.30 -1.77
C ALA A 26 6.85 -2.28 -0.58
N GLY A 27 6.30 -1.80 0.54
CA GLY A 27 6.17 -2.54 1.79
C GLY A 27 4.84 -3.28 1.96
N ALA A 28 4.07 -3.47 0.89
CA ALA A 28 2.86 -4.30 0.93
C ALA A 28 1.87 -3.85 2.03
N ALA A 29 1.63 -2.54 2.15
CA ALA A 29 0.56 -2.01 3.01
C ALA A 29 -0.54 -1.30 2.21
N GLY A 30 -0.58 -1.55 0.89
CA GLY A 30 -1.63 -1.11 -0.02
C GLY A 30 -2.85 -2.05 -0.06
N GLU A 31 -3.58 -2.04 -1.16
CA GLU A 31 -4.83 -2.80 -1.33
C GLU A 31 -4.61 -4.31 -1.37
N MET A 32 -3.52 -4.80 -1.96
CA MET A 32 -3.26 -6.24 -2.07
C MET A 32 -3.23 -6.95 -0.71
N PRO A 33 -2.55 -6.43 0.32
CA PRO A 33 -2.44 -7.14 1.61
C PRO A 33 -3.67 -6.90 2.48
N LEU A 34 -4.35 -5.75 2.34
CA LEU A 34 -5.67 -5.55 2.92
C LEU A 34 -6.69 -6.56 2.37
N ASN A 35 -6.73 -6.77 1.05
CA ASN A 35 -7.60 -7.76 0.42
C ASN A 35 -7.20 -9.18 0.83
N THR A 36 -5.90 -9.47 0.94
CA THR A 36 -5.43 -10.78 1.44
C THR A 36 -5.91 -11.03 2.87
N ILE A 37 -5.80 -10.05 3.76
CA ILE A 37 -6.31 -10.17 5.14
C ILE A 37 -7.83 -10.37 5.13
N ALA A 38 -8.56 -9.54 4.38
CA ALA A 38 -10.00 -9.64 4.25
C ALA A 38 -10.44 -11.05 3.83
N GLU A 39 -9.84 -11.60 2.78
CA GLU A 39 -10.30 -12.84 2.17
C GLU A 39 -9.73 -14.09 2.83
N LYS A 40 -8.44 -14.07 3.19
CA LYS A 40 -7.71 -15.26 3.69
C LYS A 40 -7.74 -15.39 5.20
N ILE A 41 -7.78 -14.27 5.93
CA ILE A 41 -7.78 -14.27 7.39
C ILE A 41 -9.21 -14.10 7.91
N LEU A 42 -9.92 -13.09 7.42
CA LEU A 42 -11.27 -12.76 7.90
C LEU A 42 -12.39 -13.49 7.15
N GLY A 43 -12.09 -14.18 6.05
CA GLY A 43 -13.07 -14.93 5.27
C GLY A 43 -14.12 -14.07 4.57
N LEU A 44 -13.83 -12.78 4.36
CA LEU A 44 -14.72 -11.87 3.64
C LEU A 44 -14.78 -12.24 2.15
N PRO A 45 -15.92 -12.01 1.48
CA PRO A 45 -16.05 -12.27 0.06
C PRO A 45 -15.07 -11.40 -0.73
N GLN A 46 -14.43 -11.98 -1.75
CA GLN A 46 -13.61 -11.22 -2.68
C GLN A 46 -14.46 -10.21 -3.45
N GLY A 47 -13.85 -9.11 -3.88
CA GLY A 47 -14.47 -8.16 -4.81
C GLY A 47 -14.89 -8.79 -6.13
N ARG A 48 -15.72 -8.10 -6.91
CA ARG A 48 -16.18 -8.59 -8.22
C ARG A 48 -14.99 -8.86 -9.12
N ARG A 49 -14.80 -10.14 -9.47
CA ARG A 49 -13.71 -10.60 -10.32
C ARG A 49 -14.23 -11.56 -11.40
N PRO A 50 -14.72 -11.03 -12.53
CA PRO A 50 -15.37 -11.83 -13.58
C PRO A 50 -14.41 -12.79 -14.29
N ASP A 51 -13.12 -12.51 -14.25
CA ASP A 51 -12.01 -13.33 -14.77
C ASP A 51 -11.61 -14.49 -13.83
N LYS A 52 -12.15 -14.55 -12.62
CA LYS A 52 -11.63 -15.49 -11.61
C LYS A 52 -11.96 -16.94 -11.97
N GLY A 53 -10.91 -17.75 -12.14
CA GLY A 53 -11.03 -19.18 -12.45
C GLY A 53 -11.17 -19.48 -13.95
N MET A 54 -11.19 -18.44 -14.78
CA MET A 54 -11.19 -18.53 -16.23
C MET A 54 -9.76 -18.71 -16.75
N PRO A 55 -9.52 -19.61 -17.71
CA PRO A 55 -8.27 -19.64 -18.48
C PRO A 55 -7.98 -18.28 -19.12
N PHE A 56 -6.71 -17.91 -19.24
CA PHE A 56 -6.34 -16.56 -19.71
C PHE A 56 -6.86 -16.25 -21.12
N ASP A 57 -6.94 -17.25 -21.98
CA ASP A 57 -7.43 -17.17 -23.36
C ASP A 57 -8.95 -16.96 -23.48
N GLU A 58 -9.71 -17.19 -22.41
CA GLU A 58 -11.16 -16.98 -22.35
C GLU A 58 -11.54 -15.60 -21.77
N VAL A 59 -10.57 -14.84 -21.24
CA VAL A 59 -10.81 -13.52 -20.63
C VAL A 59 -11.21 -12.50 -21.70
N PRO A 60 -12.36 -11.82 -21.57
CA PRO A 60 -12.77 -10.78 -22.51
C PRO A 60 -11.74 -9.63 -22.55
N ALA A 61 -11.34 -9.23 -23.76
CA ALA A 61 -10.49 -8.05 -24.01
C ALA A 61 -11.27 -6.74 -23.86
#